data_AF-X1F5I9-F1
#
_entry.id   AF-X1F5I9-F1
#
_cell.length_a   1.000
_cell.length_b   1.000
_cell.length_c   1.000
_cell.angle_alpha   90.00
_cell.angle_beta   90.00
_cell.angle_gamma   90.00
#
_symmetry.space_group_name_H-M   'P 1'
#
loop_
_entity.id
_entity.type
_entity.pdbx_description
1 polymer ?
#
loop_
_entity_poly.entity_id
_entity_poly.type
_entity_poly.pdbx_seq_one_letter_code
_entity_poly.pdbx_strand_id
1 'polypeptide(L)'
;LPARGPKMRNASCTTIAPTGTLSIIAGCSSGIEPLFALSYTRNILDGAQLVEVNPYFEEAAKSEGFYSDELMKQLAGGARLHDVDEVPDRIKRLFVTAHEITPEWHVRMQAAFQKSTDNAVSKTVNFPQEATREDINKVYMMAYEEGLKGITIYRDRSRDAQVLTTGREEKAEGVGLIPRKRSRVTTGVTERVTTGCGYIYVTVNRDEQGIFEVFSHLGKTGGCASAQLEATCRLISLALRSGVDVAAVVRQLRGIRCPSIAWEEGKSILSCADAIASVLEK
;
A
#
# COMPACT_ATOMS: atom_id res chain seq x y z
N LEU A 1 7.39 19.72 -50.95
CA LEU A 1 7.15 18.45 -51.69
C LEU A 1 6.23 17.58 -50.83
N PRO A 2 5.08 17.09 -51.35
CA PRO A 2 4.26 16.14 -50.60
C PRO A 2 5.08 14.86 -50.38
N ALA A 3 5.14 14.39 -49.14
CA ALA A 3 5.97 13.27 -48.73
C ALA A 3 5.63 12.00 -49.53
N ARG A 4 6.63 11.43 -50.23
CA ARG A 4 6.53 10.19 -51.02
C ARG A 4 6.52 8.93 -50.13
N GLY A 5 5.71 8.94 -49.06
CA GLY A 5 5.56 7.81 -48.15
C GLY A 5 4.24 7.04 -48.38
N PRO A 6 4.13 5.79 -47.91
CA PRO A 6 2.87 5.07 -47.89
C PRO A 6 1.81 5.86 -47.11
N LYS A 7 0.55 5.79 -47.55
CA LYS A 7 -0.57 6.45 -46.86
C LYS A 7 -0.82 5.73 -45.53
N MET A 8 -0.53 6.40 -44.43
CA MET A 8 -0.74 5.86 -43.07
C MET A 8 -2.14 6.21 -42.56
N ARG A 9 -2.82 5.25 -41.92
CA ARG A 9 -4.12 5.48 -41.27
C ARG A 9 -3.97 6.18 -39.91
N ASN A 10 -2.89 5.88 -39.19
CA ASN A 10 -2.63 6.33 -37.83
C ASN A 10 -1.39 7.24 -37.82
N ALA A 11 -1.42 8.29 -36.99
CA ALA A 11 -0.29 9.21 -36.82
C ALA A 11 0.86 8.58 -36.01
N SER A 12 0.52 7.69 -35.08
CA SER A 12 1.44 6.83 -34.33
C SER A 12 0.76 5.49 -34.05
N CYS A 13 1.54 4.41 -33.94
CA CYS A 13 1.03 3.04 -33.80
C CYS A 13 1.53 2.35 -32.52
N THR A 14 2.70 2.72 -32.02
CA THR A 14 3.39 2.00 -30.94
C THR A 14 3.60 2.87 -29.69
N THR A 15 3.39 2.26 -28.53
CA THR A 15 3.65 2.82 -27.21
C THR A 15 3.86 1.67 -26.23
N ILE A 16 4.76 1.83 -25.26
CA ILE A 16 4.93 0.85 -24.18
C ILE A 16 4.37 1.47 -22.91
N ALA A 17 3.12 1.12 -22.59
CA ALA A 17 2.42 1.59 -21.40
C ALA A 17 2.69 0.67 -20.19
N PRO A 18 2.45 1.13 -18.95
CA PRO A 18 2.46 0.26 -17.78
C PRO A 18 1.44 -0.87 -17.92
N THR A 19 1.83 -2.11 -17.65
CA THR A 19 0.95 -3.28 -17.73
C THR A 19 0.77 -4.00 -16.41
N GLY A 20 0.96 -3.34 -15.27
CA GLY A 20 0.91 -3.96 -13.93
C GLY A 20 -0.23 -4.97 -13.74
N THR A 21 -1.50 -4.55 -13.78
CA THR A 21 -2.64 -5.47 -13.63
C THR A 21 -2.76 -6.49 -14.76
N LEU A 22 -2.47 -6.09 -16.00
CA LEU A 22 -2.58 -6.99 -17.17
C LEU A 22 -1.54 -8.12 -17.13
N SER A 23 -0.34 -7.82 -16.64
CA SER A 23 0.76 -8.77 -16.50
C SER A 23 0.47 -9.84 -15.46
N ILE A 24 -0.26 -9.50 -14.40
CA ILE A 24 -0.77 -10.46 -13.40
C ILE A 24 -1.78 -11.42 -14.05
N ILE A 25 -2.73 -10.89 -14.83
CA ILE A 25 -3.72 -11.72 -15.54
C ILE A 25 -3.03 -12.65 -16.55
N ALA A 26 -2.01 -12.14 -17.25
CA ALA A 26 -1.26 -12.88 -18.26
C ALA A 26 -0.16 -13.79 -17.68
N GLY A 27 0.13 -13.72 -16.37
CA GLY A 27 1.21 -14.46 -15.74
C GLY A 27 2.60 -14.14 -16.30
N CYS A 28 2.87 -12.87 -16.64
CA CYS A 28 4.12 -12.43 -17.25
C CYS A 28 4.70 -11.18 -16.59
N SER A 29 5.89 -10.74 -17.03
CA SER A 29 6.50 -9.50 -16.56
C SER A 29 5.75 -8.26 -17.05
N SER A 30 5.80 -7.17 -16.28
CA SER A 30 5.15 -5.91 -16.64
C SER A 30 5.95 -5.14 -17.71
N GLY A 31 5.53 -5.23 -18.96
CA GLY A 31 6.09 -4.45 -20.07
C GLY A 31 7.52 -4.88 -20.39
N ILE A 32 8.47 -3.95 -20.29
CA ILE A 32 9.91 -4.20 -20.48
C ILE A 32 10.69 -4.17 -19.15
N GLU A 33 10.00 -4.36 -18.04
CA GLU A 33 10.61 -4.37 -16.72
C GLU A 33 11.30 -5.73 -16.44
N PRO A 34 12.53 -5.72 -15.90
CA PRO A 34 13.12 -6.86 -15.23
C PRO A 34 12.21 -7.34 -14.10
N LEU A 35 12.40 -8.59 -13.67
CA LEU A 35 11.73 -9.11 -12.49
C LEU A 35 12.08 -8.27 -11.27
N PHE A 36 11.07 -7.77 -10.57
CA PHE A 36 11.28 -7.00 -9.35
C PHE A 36 11.82 -7.88 -8.23
N ALA A 37 11.24 -9.08 -8.08
CA ALA A 37 11.64 -10.10 -7.13
C ALA A 37 11.44 -11.49 -7.74
N LEU A 38 12.26 -12.46 -7.34
CA LEU A 38 12.10 -13.87 -7.73
C LEU A 38 11.10 -14.61 -6.86
N SER A 39 10.91 -14.13 -5.63
CA SER A 39 9.88 -14.60 -4.72
C SER A 39 9.30 -13.43 -3.94
N TYR A 40 8.01 -13.47 -3.67
CA TYR A 40 7.31 -12.46 -2.88
C TYR A 40 6.27 -13.11 -1.97
N THR A 41 6.07 -12.49 -0.81
CA THR A 41 5.05 -12.93 0.13
C THR A 41 3.71 -12.28 -0.19
N ARG A 42 2.70 -13.12 -0.44
CA ARG A 42 1.32 -12.68 -0.60
C ARG A 42 0.55 -12.99 0.68
N ASN A 43 -0.04 -11.95 1.27
CA ASN A 43 -0.96 -12.12 2.39
C ASN A 43 -2.25 -12.75 1.87
N ILE A 44 -2.60 -13.92 2.39
CA ILE A 44 -3.88 -14.59 2.15
C ILE A 44 -4.84 -14.22 3.27
N LEU A 45 -6.15 -14.33 2.98
CA LEU A 45 -7.20 -14.35 4.00
C LEU A 45 -6.80 -15.31 5.14
N ASP A 46 -7.11 -14.93 6.38
CA ASP A 46 -6.69 -15.60 7.64
C ASP A 46 -5.26 -15.35 8.12
N GLY A 47 -4.53 -14.40 7.54
CA GLY A 47 -3.22 -13.96 8.05
C GLY A 47 -2.07 -14.91 7.74
N ALA A 48 -2.32 -15.96 6.96
CA ALA A 48 -1.30 -16.83 6.43
C ALA A 48 -0.52 -16.10 5.30
N GLN A 49 0.81 -16.19 5.38
CA GLN A 49 1.72 -15.70 4.34
C GLN A 49 2.01 -16.85 3.37
N LEU A 50 1.63 -16.69 2.10
CA LEU A 50 2.01 -17.61 1.04
C LEU A 50 3.20 -17.03 0.27
N VAL A 51 4.26 -17.81 0.18
CA VAL A 51 5.43 -17.48 -0.64
C VAL A 51 5.11 -17.85 -2.08
N GLU A 52 5.03 -16.87 -2.96
CA GLU A 52 4.85 -17.06 -4.39
C GLU A 52 6.22 -16.90 -5.06
N VAL A 53 6.60 -17.85 -5.92
CA VAL A 53 7.92 -17.90 -6.57
C VAL A 53 7.73 -17.79 -8.08
N ASN A 54 8.66 -17.11 -8.75
CA ASN A 54 8.70 -17.09 -10.20
C ASN A 54 8.79 -18.54 -10.75
N PRO A 55 7.86 -18.96 -11.63
CA PRO A 55 7.75 -20.36 -12.03
C PRO A 55 9.01 -20.86 -12.76
N TYR A 56 9.66 -20.01 -13.56
CA TYR A 56 10.88 -20.37 -14.28
C TYR A 56 12.08 -20.51 -13.34
N PHE A 57 12.15 -19.67 -12.30
CA PHE A 57 13.18 -19.79 -11.27
C PHE A 57 12.98 -21.05 -10.43
N GLU A 58 11.74 -21.35 -10.05
CA GLU A 58 11.40 -22.58 -9.31
C GLU A 58 11.75 -23.84 -10.11
N GLU A 59 11.41 -23.88 -11.40
CA GLU A 59 11.76 -24.98 -12.29
C GLU A 59 13.28 -25.18 -12.42
N ALA A 60 14.03 -24.09 -12.62
CA ALA A 60 15.49 -24.12 -12.65
C ALA A 60 16.07 -24.62 -11.31
N ALA A 61 15.55 -24.14 -10.18
CA ALA A 61 16.00 -24.55 -8.86
C ALA A 61 15.75 -26.04 -8.59
N LYS A 62 14.57 -26.56 -8.97
CA LYS A 62 14.23 -27.98 -8.80
C LYS A 62 15.05 -28.87 -9.71
N SER A 63 15.23 -28.49 -10.98
CA SER A 63 15.99 -29.29 -11.94
C SER A 63 17.49 -29.36 -11.62
N GLU A 64 18.04 -28.31 -11.04
CA GLU A 64 19.47 -28.24 -10.67
C GLU A 64 19.76 -28.62 -9.21
N GLY A 65 18.72 -28.94 -8.43
CA GLY A 65 18.85 -29.52 -7.09
C GLY A 65 19.22 -28.55 -5.97
N PHE A 66 19.07 -27.23 -6.18
CA PHE A 66 19.30 -26.21 -5.14
C PHE A 66 18.00 -25.63 -4.56
N TYR A 67 16.84 -26.15 -4.96
CA TYR A 67 15.55 -25.73 -4.40
C TYR A 67 15.44 -26.08 -2.91
N SER A 68 15.10 -25.10 -2.09
CA SER A 68 14.68 -25.31 -0.71
C SER A 68 13.62 -24.28 -0.30
N ASP A 69 12.68 -24.68 0.57
CA ASP A 69 11.67 -23.76 1.12
C ASP A 69 12.32 -22.60 1.89
N GLU A 70 13.46 -22.86 2.51
CA GLU A 70 14.25 -21.86 3.22
C GLU A 70 14.83 -20.82 2.25
N LEU A 71 15.40 -21.26 1.12
CA LEU A 71 15.87 -20.35 0.07
C LEU A 71 14.74 -19.48 -0.46
N MET A 72 13.56 -20.06 -0.71
CA MET A 72 12.42 -19.30 -1.20
C MET A 72 11.94 -18.26 -0.18
N LYS A 73 11.91 -18.60 1.11
CA LYS A 73 11.62 -17.65 2.19
C LYS A 73 12.67 -16.55 2.31
N GLN A 74 13.95 -16.87 2.18
CA GLN A 74 15.04 -15.89 2.20
C GLN A 74 14.92 -14.89 1.06
N LEU A 75 14.67 -15.38 -0.16
CA LEU A 75 14.46 -14.52 -1.34
C LEU A 75 13.18 -13.68 -1.19
N ALA A 76 12.10 -14.26 -0.67
CA ALA A 76 10.87 -13.52 -0.36
C ALA A 76 11.11 -12.43 0.69
N GLY A 77 12.01 -12.67 1.64
CA GLY A 77 12.50 -11.72 2.65
C GLY A 77 13.47 -10.65 2.11
N GLY A 78 13.78 -10.65 0.81
CA GLY A 78 14.65 -9.66 0.17
C GLY A 78 16.14 -9.97 0.26
N ALA A 79 16.52 -11.24 0.48
CA ALA A 79 17.88 -11.67 0.19
C ALA A 79 18.18 -11.53 -1.30
N ARG A 80 19.41 -11.14 -1.64
CA ARG A 80 19.87 -11.09 -3.03
C ARG A 80 20.32 -12.47 -3.46
N LEU A 81 19.90 -12.91 -4.64
CA LEU A 81 20.28 -14.22 -5.15
C LEU A 81 21.80 -14.38 -5.29
N HIS A 82 22.48 -13.28 -5.64
CA HIS A 82 23.93 -13.26 -5.78
C HIS A 82 24.69 -13.56 -4.47
N ASP A 83 24.09 -13.27 -3.32
CA ASP A 83 24.70 -13.46 -1.99
C ASP A 83 24.52 -14.91 -1.46
N VAL A 84 23.80 -15.77 -2.18
CA VAL A 84 23.54 -17.16 -1.77
C VAL A 84 24.56 -18.11 -2.40
N ASP A 85 25.42 -18.73 -1.59
CA ASP A 85 26.49 -19.61 -2.08
C ASP A 85 25.98 -20.91 -2.76
N GLU A 86 24.83 -21.41 -2.33
CA GLU A 86 24.23 -22.65 -2.81
C GLU A 86 23.74 -22.56 -4.27
N VAL A 87 23.60 -21.34 -4.81
CA VAL A 87 23.05 -21.09 -6.15
C VAL A 87 24.19 -21.01 -7.18
N PRO A 88 24.14 -21.80 -8.28
CA PRO A 88 25.16 -21.73 -9.33
C PRO A 88 25.28 -20.36 -10.01
N ASP A 89 26.50 -19.94 -10.35
CA ASP A 89 26.77 -18.65 -11.02
C ASP A 89 26.02 -18.46 -12.35
N ARG A 90 25.69 -19.55 -13.04
CA ARG A 90 24.88 -19.49 -14.26
C ARG A 90 23.45 -19.03 -13.97
N ILE A 91 22.88 -19.48 -12.86
CA ILE A 91 21.53 -19.12 -12.41
C ILE A 91 21.52 -17.69 -11.89
N LYS A 92 22.51 -17.32 -11.08
CA LYS A 92 22.71 -15.94 -10.61
C LYS A 92 22.74 -14.95 -11.77
N ARG A 93 23.48 -15.27 -12.84
CA ARG A 93 23.54 -14.44 -14.06
C ARG A 93 22.24 -14.38 -14.87
N LEU A 94 21.39 -15.40 -14.79
CA LEU A 94 20.14 -15.47 -15.55
C LEU A 94 18.99 -14.73 -14.83
N PHE A 95 18.92 -14.87 -13.51
CA PHE A 95 17.82 -14.39 -12.68
C PHE A 95 18.16 -13.10 -11.92
N VAL A 96 18.77 -12.14 -12.63
CA VAL A 96 19.08 -10.81 -12.08
C VAL A 96 17.79 -10.02 -11.90
N THR A 97 17.59 -9.45 -10.71
CA THR A 97 16.41 -8.64 -10.39
C THR A 97 16.62 -7.16 -10.71
N ALA A 98 15.52 -6.40 -10.73
CA ALA A 98 15.52 -4.98 -11.05
C ALA A 98 16.40 -4.12 -10.12
N HIS A 99 16.65 -4.56 -8.89
CA HIS A 99 17.52 -3.83 -7.94
C HIS A 99 19.01 -4.13 -8.11
N GLU A 100 19.34 -5.20 -8.84
CA GLU A 100 20.71 -5.64 -9.11
C GLU A 100 21.23 -5.10 -10.46
N ILE A 101 20.34 -4.57 -11.30
CA ILE A 101 20.67 -3.93 -12.57
C ILE A 101 21.05 -2.47 -12.30
N THR A 102 22.19 -2.03 -12.82
CA THR A 102 22.64 -0.65 -12.60
C THR A 102 21.71 0.35 -13.30
N PRO A 103 21.56 1.59 -12.78
CA PRO A 103 20.69 2.59 -13.38
C PRO A 103 20.99 2.88 -14.86
N GLU A 104 22.26 2.86 -15.27
CA GLU A 104 22.68 3.03 -16.67
C GLU A 104 22.18 1.91 -17.58
N TRP A 105 22.17 0.68 -17.09
CA TRP A 105 21.64 -0.45 -17.84
C TRP A 105 20.12 -0.35 -18.01
N HIS A 106 19.38 0.14 -17.00
CA HIS A 106 17.96 0.44 -17.16
C HIS A 106 17.70 1.45 -18.28
N VAL A 107 18.51 2.52 -18.36
CA VAL A 107 18.40 3.54 -19.42
C VAL A 107 18.67 2.92 -20.80
N ARG A 108 19.75 2.13 -20.93
CA ARG A 108 20.10 1.45 -22.18
C ARG A 108 19.02 0.46 -22.63
N MET A 109 18.42 -0.26 -21.69
CA MET A 109 17.27 -1.12 -21.97
C MET A 109 16.12 -0.30 -22.54
N GLN A 110 15.75 0.82 -21.89
CA GLN A 110 14.70 1.70 -22.41
C GLN A 110 15.02 2.25 -23.80
N ALA A 111 16.27 2.67 -24.03
CA ALA A 111 16.75 3.20 -25.31
C ALA A 111 16.63 2.19 -26.45
N ALA A 112 16.92 0.91 -26.18
CA ALA A 112 16.76 -0.16 -27.16
C ALA A 112 15.31 -0.24 -27.69
N PHE A 113 14.31 -0.16 -26.80
CA PHE A 113 12.89 -0.18 -27.19
C PHE A 113 12.40 1.16 -27.75
N GLN A 114 12.93 2.28 -27.27
CA GLN A 114 12.51 3.61 -27.71
C GLN A 114 12.80 3.85 -29.20
N LYS A 115 13.86 3.23 -29.76
CA LYS A 115 14.23 3.28 -31.18
C LYS A 115 13.14 2.77 -32.13
N SER A 116 12.28 1.88 -31.65
CA SER A 116 11.19 1.28 -32.42
C SER A 116 9.79 1.64 -31.87
N THR A 117 9.70 2.70 -31.06
CA THR A 117 8.45 3.16 -30.44
C THR A 117 8.11 4.60 -30.87
N ASP A 118 6.94 4.79 -31.47
CA ASP A 118 6.45 6.07 -31.99
C ASP A 118 6.17 7.08 -30.88
N ASN A 119 5.55 6.62 -29.78
CA ASN A 119 5.33 7.41 -28.58
C ASN A 119 6.46 7.12 -27.57
N ALA A 120 6.16 7.19 -26.26
CA ALA A 120 7.13 6.96 -25.19
C ALA A 120 7.12 5.50 -24.68
N VAL A 121 8.17 5.18 -23.92
CA VAL A 121 8.31 3.91 -23.20
C VAL A 121 8.18 4.17 -21.70
N SER A 122 7.24 3.51 -21.05
CA SER A 122 7.09 3.53 -19.60
C SER A 122 7.93 2.40 -19.00
N LYS A 123 9.09 2.79 -18.47
CA LYS A 123 10.02 1.92 -17.76
C LYS A 123 10.62 2.68 -16.57
N THR A 124 10.82 1.96 -15.47
CA THR A 124 11.39 2.46 -14.23
C THR A 124 12.89 2.16 -14.18
N VAL A 125 13.67 3.19 -13.87
CA VAL A 125 15.05 3.08 -13.41
C VAL A 125 15.04 2.97 -11.89
N ASN A 126 15.37 1.79 -11.37
CA ASN A 126 15.46 1.58 -9.93
C ASN A 126 16.83 2.03 -9.43
N PHE A 127 16.83 2.77 -8.33
CA PHE A 127 18.03 3.21 -7.63
C PHE A 127 18.04 2.65 -6.21
N PRO A 128 19.23 2.36 -5.67
CA PRO A 128 19.35 2.02 -4.26
C PRO A 128 19.06 3.25 -3.37
N GLN A 129 18.79 3.01 -2.09
CA GLN A 129 18.43 4.07 -1.15
C GLN A 129 19.54 5.12 -1.02
N GLU A 130 20.81 4.73 -1.09
CA GLU A 130 21.98 5.59 -0.98
C GLU A 130 22.27 6.47 -2.21
N ALA A 131 21.51 6.29 -3.31
CA ALA A 131 21.72 7.05 -4.54
C ALA A 131 21.67 8.58 -4.30
N THR A 132 22.66 9.27 -4.86
CA THR A 132 22.87 10.71 -4.71
C THR A 132 22.10 11.51 -5.78
N ARG A 133 22.09 12.83 -5.63
CA ARG A 133 21.49 13.72 -6.65
C ARG A 133 22.30 13.66 -7.94
N GLU A 134 23.62 13.50 -7.83
CA GLU A 134 24.56 13.37 -8.92
C GLU A 134 24.28 12.09 -9.74
N ASP A 135 24.01 10.97 -9.06
CA ASP A 135 23.63 9.70 -9.71
C ASP A 135 22.33 9.83 -10.51
N ILE A 136 21.33 10.50 -9.92
CA ILE A 136 20.05 10.77 -10.57
C ILE A 136 20.24 11.71 -11.78
N ASN A 137 21.04 12.77 -11.63
CA ASN A 137 21.35 13.71 -12.70
C ASN A 137 22.03 13.00 -13.88
N LYS A 138 22.99 12.11 -13.60
CA LYS A 138 23.67 11.31 -14.62
C LYS A 138 22.68 10.51 -15.48
N VAL A 139 21.67 9.89 -14.87
CA VAL A 139 20.64 9.13 -15.59
C VAL A 139 19.74 10.02 -16.42
N TYR A 140 19.34 11.20 -15.92
CA TYR A 140 18.59 12.16 -16.73
C TYR A 140 19.39 12.63 -17.96
N MET A 141 20.68 12.92 -17.78
CA MET A 141 21.56 13.31 -18.89
C MET A 141 21.75 12.18 -19.90
N MET A 142 21.98 10.96 -19.42
CA MET A 142 22.09 9.78 -20.30
C MET A 142 20.79 9.53 -21.08
N ALA A 143 19.62 9.69 -20.44
CA ALA A 143 18.33 9.55 -21.10
C ALA A 143 18.14 10.58 -22.22
N TYR A 144 18.58 11.82 -21.98
CA TYR A 144 18.59 12.87 -22.98
C TYR A 144 19.53 12.54 -24.15
N GLU A 145 20.75 12.10 -23.87
CA GLU A 145 21.77 11.71 -24.87
C GLU A 145 21.31 10.52 -25.73
N GLU A 146 20.59 9.56 -25.13
CA GLU A 146 20.01 8.40 -25.82
C GLU A 146 18.69 8.72 -26.57
N GLY A 147 18.21 9.97 -26.51
CA GLY A 147 17.01 10.41 -27.21
C GLY A 147 15.71 9.85 -26.63
N LEU A 148 15.68 9.55 -25.33
CA LEU A 148 14.47 9.09 -24.65
C LEU A 148 13.41 10.20 -24.57
N LYS A 149 12.16 9.86 -24.87
CA LYS A 149 11.03 10.81 -24.82
C LYS A 149 10.50 11.05 -23.41
N GLY A 150 10.96 10.25 -22.45
CA GLY A 150 10.61 10.33 -21.03
C GLY A 150 11.41 9.30 -20.25
N ILE A 151 11.49 9.47 -18.93
CA ILE A 151 12.15 8.53 -18.04
C ILE A 151 11.44 8.54 -16.69
N THR A 152 11.31 7.37 -16.08
CA THR A 152 10.75 7.23 -14.73
C THR A 152 11.86 6.72 -13.81
N ILE A 153 12.04 7.39 -12.68
CA ILE A 153 13.04 7.03 -11.68
C ILE A 153 12.32 6.66 -10.39
N TYR A 154 12.76 5.56 -9.78
CA TYR A 154 12.36 5.20 -8.44
C TYR A 154 13.61 4.96 -7.60
N ARG A 155 13.81 5.80 -6.58
CA ARG A 155 14.83 5.59 -5.56
C ARG A 155 14.23 4.79 -4.42
N ASP A 156 14.87 3.71 -4.02
CA ASP A 156 14.37 2.86 -2.96
C ASP A 156 14.09 3.67 -1.68
N ARG A 157 12.99 3.34 -1.00
CA ARG A 157 12.44 4.03 0.19
C ARG A 157 12.13 5.52 0.01
N SER A 158 12.00 6.02 -1.23
CA SER A 158 11.54 7.40 -1.48
C SER A 158 10.02 7.61 -1.33
N ARG A 159 9.24 6.54 -1.13
CA ARG A 159 7.79 6.57 -0.91
C ARG A 159 7.43 5.65 0.25
N ASP A 160 6.54 6.10 1.14
CA ASP A 160 6.16 5.42 2.38
C ASP A 160 5.39 4.10 2.18
N ALA A 161 4.78 3.90 1.00
CA ALA A 161 4.04 2.68 0.63
C ALA A 161 4.60 2.08 -0.68
N GLN A 162 5.25 0.92 -0.57
CA GLN A 162 5.67 0.11 -1.71
C GLN A 162 4.52 -0.80 -2.13
N VAL A 163 4.23 -0.86 -3.44
CA VAL A 163 3.21 -1.79 -4.00
C VAL A 163 3.80 -3.20 -4.14
N LEU A 164 5.13 -3.30 -4.25
CA LEU A 164 5.89 -4.54 -4.25
C LEU A 164 6.99 -4.40 -3.20
N THR A 165 6.85 -5.11 -2.09
CA THR A 165 7.85 -5.16 -1.03
C THR A 165 8.57 -6.51 -1.17
N THR A 166 9.86 -6.50 -1.46
CA THR A 166 10.71 -7.62 -1.07
C THR A 166 10.75 -7.58 0.45
N GLY A 167 10.45 -8.69 1.13
CA GLY A 167 10.06 -8.81 2.53
C GLY A 167 11.07 -8.37 3.60
N ARG A 168 11.92 -7.39 3.32
CA ARG A 168 12.53 -6.54 4.33
C ARG A 168 11.42 -5.74 5.01
N GLU A 169 10.75 -6.39 5.95
CA GLU A 169 10.10 -5.72 7.06
C GLU A 169 11.18 -5.02 7.90
N GLU A 170 11.71 -3.90 7.41
CA GLU A 170 11.87 -2.81 8.35
C GLU A 170 10.45 -2.38 8.69
N LYS A 171 10.01 -2.71 9.90
CA LYS A 171 8.83 -2.10 10.49
C LYS A 171 8.93 -0.61 10.22
N ALA A 172 8.14 -0.13 9.26
CA ALA A 172 7.99 1.28 8.99
C ALA A 172 7.34 1.89 10.24
N GLU A 173 8.16 2.30 11.19
CA GLU A 173 7.76 3.27 12.19
C GLU A 173 7.36 4.53 11.42
N GLY A 174 6.05 4.71 11.24
CA GLY A 174 5.49 5.98 10.78
C GLY A 174 4.88 6.01 9.37
N VAL A 175 4.18 4.97 8.91
CA VAL A 175 3.15 5.23 7.87
C VAL A 175 2.11 6.15 8.51
N GLY A 176 2.05 7.39 8.04
CA GLY A 176 1.09 8.37 8.54
C GLY A 176 -0.32 7.78 8.57
N LEU A 177 -1.04 8.04 9.66
CA LEU A 177 -2.42 7.61 9.90
C LEU A 177 -3.35 8.20 8.82
N ILE A 178 -3.40 7.61 7.62
CA ILE A 178 -4.27 8.03 6.52
C ILE A 178 -5.64 7.38 6.72
N PRO A 179 -6.73 8.16 6.86
CA PRO A 179 -8.05 7.60 7.08
C PRO A 179 -8.55 6.82 5.85
N ARG A 180 -9.07 5.61 6.06
CA ARG A 180 -9.81 4.82 5.06
C ARG A 180 -10.85 5.68 4.33
N LYS A 181 -11.00 5.48 3.01
CA LYS A 181 -11.99 6.19 2.18
C LYS A 181 -13.41 5.88 2.68
N ARG A 182 -14.30 6.87 2.70
CA ARG A 182 -15.66 6.69 3.19
C ARG A 182 -16.49 5.83 2.24
N SER A 183 -17.01 4.72 2.75
CA SER A 183 -17.93 3.83 2.03
C SER A 183 -19.26 4.53 1.76
N ARG A 184 -19.90 4.18 0.64
CA ARG A 184 -21.21 4.73 0.26
C ARG A 184 -22.33 4.22 1.18
N VAL A 185 -22.16 3.02 1.72
CA VAL A 185 -23.12 2.33 2.59
C VAL A 185 -22.34 1.68 3.72
N THR A 186 -22.87 1.76 4.94
CA THR A 186 -22.36 1.10 6.15
C THR A 186 -23.52 0.46 6.89
N THR A 187 -23.23 -0.54 7.71
CA THR A 187 -24.25 -1.21 8.54
C THR A 187 -23.92 -0.93 10.01
N GLY A 188 -24.91 -0.53 10.80
CA GLY A 188 -24.65 -0.15 12.19
C GLY A 188 -25.83 -0.36 13.11
N VAL A 189 -25.54 -0.18 14.39
CA VAL A 189 -26.49 -0.29 15.50
C VAL A 189 -26.55 1.06 16.20
N THR A 190 -27.76 1.49 16.54
CA THR A 190 -27.98 2.66 17.39
C THR A 190 -28.44 2.20 18.76
N GLU A 191 -27.68 2.55 19.79
CA GLU A 191 -28.02 2.27 21.17
C GLU A 191 -28.38 3.56 21.90
N ARG A 192 -29.45 3.50 22.71
CA ARG A 192 -29.83 4.61 23.58
C ARG A 192 -29.17 4.40 24.94
N VAL A 193 -28.40 5.37 25.39
CA VAL A 193 -27.72 5.39 26.68
C VAL A 193 -28.25 6.55 27.52
N THR A 194 -28.42 6.31 28.82
CA THR A 194 -28.88 7.30 29.79
C THR A 194 -27.67 8.03 30.37
N THR A 195 -27.63 9.35 30.23
CA THR A 195 -26.57 10.20 30.80
C THR A 195 -27.15 11.25 31.73
N GLY A 196 -26.31 11.90 32.55
CA GLY A 196 -26.75 13.02 33.39
C GLY A 196 -27.22 14.25 32.61
N CYS A 197 -26.96 14.32 31.30
CA CYS A 197 -27.43 15.37 30.40
C CYS A 197 -28.71 14.97 29.63
N GLY A 198 -29.29 13.81 29.94
CA GLY A 198 -30.42 13.21 29.22
C GLY A 198 -30.01 12.00 28.38
N TYR A 199 -30.93 11.53 27.53
CA TYR A 199 -30.66 10.39 26.65
C TYR A 199 -29.74 10.80 25.50
N ILE A 200 -28.71 9.98 25.28
CA ILE A 200 -27.85 10.02 24.10
C ILE A 200 -28.14 8.78 23.25
N TYR A 201 -28.20 8.96 21.95
CA TYR A 201 -28.25 7.87 20.98
C TYR A 201 -26.87 7.76 20.36
N VAL A 202 -26.21 6.62 20.51
CA VAL A 202 -24.89 6.36 19.94
C VAL A 202 -25.05 5.36 18.80
N THR A 203 -24.69 5.76 17.59
CA THR A 203 -24.71 4.91 16.40
C THR A 203 -23.30 4.49 16.08
N VAL A 204 -23.04 3.18 16.07
CA VAL A 204 -21.76 2.61 15.65
C VAL A 204 -21.97 1.87 14.33
N ASN A 205 -21.33 2.39 13.29
CA ASN A 205 -21.37 1.84 11.93
C ASN A 205 -20.10 1.04 11.65
N ARG A 206 -20.27 -0.05 10.91
CA ARG A 206 -19.21 -0.97 10.49
C ARG A 206 -19.19 -1.07 8.96
N ASP A 207 -18.00 -1.32 8.43
CA ASP A 207 -17.76 -1.73 7.04
C ASP A 207 -17.12 -3.12 6.98
N GLU A 208 -16.67 -3.55 5.81
CA GLU A 208 -16.02 -4.86 5.59
C GLU A 208 -14.74 -5.06 6.44
N GLN A 209 -14.16 -3.98 6.96
CA GLN A 209 -12.90 -3.99 7.72
C GLN A 209 -13.11 -3.72 9.23
N GLY A 210 -14.36 -3.61 9.69
CA GLY A 210 -14.69 -3.44 11.11
C GLY A 210 -15.38 -2.11 11.43
N ILE A 211 -15.19 -1.60 12.66
CA ILE A 211 -15.81 -0.33 13.08
C ILE A 211 -15.28 0.81 12.21
N PHE A 212 -16.21 1.56 11.63
CA PHE A 212 -15.92 2.53 10.59
C PHE A 212 -16.21 3.96 11.06
N GLU A 213 -17.35 4.21 11.69
CA GLU A 213 -17.72 5.54 12.16
C GLU A 213 -18.66 5.47 13.35
N VAL A 214 -18.63 6.54 14.15
CA VAL A 214 -19.46 6.71 15.34
C VAL A 214 -20.17 8.05 15.23
N PHE A 215 -21.47 8.02 15.43
CA PHE A 215 -22.28 9.22 15.63
C PHE A 215 -22.90 9.19 17.01
N SER A 216 -23.19 10.36 17.54
CA SER A 216 -24.09 10.43 18.66
C SER A 216 -24.91 11.70 18.65
N HIS A 217 -26.12 11.57 19.19
CA HIS A 217 -27.07 12.66 19.30
C HIS A 217 -27.64 12.69 20.70
N LEU A 218 -27.41 13.80 21.39
CA LEU A 218 -28.16 14.14 22.60
C LEU A 218 -29.56 14.59 22.15
N GLY A 219 -30.63 14.08 22.76
CA GLY A 219 -32.02 14.21 22.28
C GLY A 219 -32.54 15.63 21.92
N LYS A 220 -33.55 16.16 22.63
CA LYS A 220 -34.20 17.45 22.29
C LYS A 220 -33.35 18.68 22.69
N THR A 221 -32.03 18.58 22.58
CA THR A 221 -31.07 19.56 23.10
C THR A 221 -30.13 20.03 22.00
N GLY A 222 -30.33 21.27 21.54
CA GLY A 222 -29.34 22.00 20.75
C GLY A 222 -28.31 22.70 21.64
N GLY A 223 -27.30 23.33 21.02
CA GLY A 223 -26.30 24.17 21.72
C GLY A 223 -24.93 23.51 21.90
N CYS A 224 -24.12 24.06 22.82
CA CYS A 224 -22.70 23.73 22.98
C CYS A 224 -22.42 22.24 23.20
N ALA A 225 -23.27 21.55 23.97
CA ALA A 225 -23.10 20.12 24.25
C ALA A 225 -23.20 19.26 22.98
N SER A 226 -24.16 19.57 22.09
CA SER A 226 -24.34 18.86 20.83
C SER A 226 -23.16 19.11 19.88
N ALA A 227 -22.67 20.35 19.80
CA ALA A 227 -21.50 20.70 18.99
C ALA A 227 -20.21 19.98 19.46
N GLN A 228 -19.96 19.92 20.78
CA GLN A 228 -18.82 19.20 21.34
C GLN A 228 -18.93 17.69 21.10
N LEU A 229 -20.14 17.14 21.20
CA LEU A 229 -20.40 15.74 20.96
C LEU A 229 -20.15 15.36 19.49
N GLU A 230 -20.64 16.19 18.55
CA GLU A 230 -20.37 16.02 17.13
C GLU A 230 -18.87 16.06 16.84
N ALA A 231 -18.15 17.05 17.39
CA ALA A 231 -16.70 17.15 17.24
C ALA A 231 -15.98 15.89 17.75
N THR A 232 -16.39 15.39 18.92
CA THR A 232 -15.86 14.16 19.52
C THR A 232 -16.09 12.95 18.61
N CYS A 233 -17.31 12.75 18.12
CA CYS A 233 -17.66 11.67 17.19
C CYS A 233 -16.88 11.74 15.88
N ARG A 234 -16.65 12.94 15.34
CA ARG A 234 -15.84 13.13 14.12
C ARG A 234 -14.38 12.75 14.34
N LEU A 235 -13.80 13.13 15.48
CA LEU A 235 -12.42 12.76 15.82
C LEU A 235 -12.27 11.26 16.07
N ILE A 236 -13.23 10.63 16.77
CA ILE A 236 -13.27 9.18 16.95
C ILE A 236 -13.37 8.47 15.59
N SER A 237 -14.28 8.90 14.74
CA SER A 237 -14.45 8.31 13.39
C SER A 237 -13.20 8.48 12.54
N LEU A 238 -12.49 9.61 12.67
CA LEU A 238 -11.21 9.82 12.00
C LEU A 238 -10.15 8.85 12.52
N ALA A 239 -10.03 8.69 13.83
CA ALA A 239 -9.08 7.76 14.46
C ALA A 239 -9.32 6.30 14.02
N LEU A 240 -10.58 5.85 14.09
CA LEU A 240 -10.98 4.49 13.69
C LEU A 240 -10.76 4.24 12.19
N ARG A 241 -11.01 5.25 11.34
CA ARG A 241 -10.69 5.15 9.92
C ARG A 241 -9.20 5.12 9.66
N SER A 242 -8.39 5.68 10.55
CA SER A 242 -6.94 5.71 10.40
C SER A 242 -6.24 4.49 11.01
N GLY A 243 -6.99 3.48 11.47
CA GLY A 243 -6.44 2.24 12.02
C GLY A 243 -6.08 2.30 13.50
N VAL A 244 -6.53 3.32 14.23
CA VAL A 244 -6.38 3.34 15.69
C VAL A 244 -7.23 2.25 16.32
N ASP A 245 -6.62 1.46 17.19
CA ASP A 245 -7.29 0.40 17.94
C ASP A 245 -8.50 0.92 18.73
N VAL A 246 -9.64 0.23 18.62
CA VAL A 246 -10.91 0.60 19.29
C VAL A 246 -10.71 0.63 20.79
N ALA A 247 -9.98 -0.35 21.35
CA ALA A 247 -9.74 -0.39 22.80
C ALA A 247 -8.87 0.79 23.26
N ALA A 248 -7.96 1.30 22.42
CA ALA A 248 -7.22 2.52 22.70
C ALA A 248 -8.14 3.76 22.75
N VAL A 249 -9.08 3.89 21.81
CA VAL A 249 -10.07 4.99 21.83
C VAL A 249 -10.97 4.88 23.06
N VAL A 250 -11.49 3.69 23.35
CA VAL A 250 -12.31 3.42 24.54
C VAL A 250 -11.58 3.83 25.80
N ARG A 251 -10.30 3.45 25.97
CA ARG A 251 -9.49 3.83 27.14
C ARG A 251 -9.38 5.34 27.34
N GLN A 252 -9.40 6.14 26.26
CA GLN A 252 -9.35 7.61 26.35
C GLN A 252 -10.70 8.22 26.76
N LEU A 253 -11.82 7.58 26.39
CA LEU A 253 -13.16 8.09 26.64
C LEU A 253 -13.74 7.60 27.99
N ARG A 254 -13.40 6.36 28.36
CA ARG A 254 -13.88 5.71 29.57
C ARG A 254 -13.44 6.48 30.80
N GLY A 255 -14.35 6.71 31.73
CA GLY A 255 -14.02 7.39 32.98
C GLY A 255 -14.11 8.93 32.92
N ILE A 256 -14.26 9.55 31.74
CA ILE A 256 -14.48 10.99 31.64
C ILE A 256 -15.75 11.35 32.38
N ARG A 257 -15.66 12.29 33.33
CA ARG A 257 -16.74 12.62 34.26
C ARG A 257 -17.30 14.01 34.00
N CYS A 258 -18.63 14.08 33.96
CA CYS A 258 -19.43 15.31 33.96
C CYS A 258 -19.95 15.57 35.38
N PRO A 259 -20.35 16.81 35.76
CA PRO A 259 -20.98 17.07 37.06
C PRO A 259 -22.26 16.25 37.30
N SER A 260 -22.99 15.93 36.23
CA SER A 260 -24.20 15.13 36.28
C SER A 260 -23.91 13.71 35.75
N ILE A 261 -24.11 12.71 36.60
CA ILE A 261 -23.86 11.29 36.31
C ILE A 261 -25.19 10.56 36.28
N ALA A 262 -25.31 9.55 35.42
CA ALA A 262 -26.46 8.66 35.39
C ALA A 262 -26.07 7.22 35.73
N TRP A 263 -27.09 6.43 36.06
CA TRP A 263 -26.97 5.00 36.29
C TRP A 263 -27.87 4.28 35.31
N GLU A 264 -27.34 3.26 34.65
CA GLU A 264 -28.05 2.45 33.67
C GLU A 264 -27.63 1.00 33.81
N GLU A 265 -28.60 0.09 33.93
CA GLU A 265 -28.38 -1.36 34.06
C GLU A 265 -27.33 -1.77 35.13
N GLY A 266 -27.31 -1.05 36.26
CA GLY A 266 -26.38 -1.31 37.36
C GLY A 266 -24.94 -0.79 37.13
N LYS A 267 -24.68 -0.08 36.03
CA LYS A 267 -23.41 0.60 35.75
C LYS A 267 -23.61 2.12 35.78
N SER A 268 -22.61 2.85 36.28
CA SER A 268 -22.61 4.31 36.21
C SER A 268 -22.09 4.77 34.85
N ILE A 269 -22.82 5.68 34.21
CA ILE A 269 -22.39 6.41 33.01
C ILE A 269 -21.98 7.83 33.42
N LEU A 270 -20.68 8.10 33.37
CA LEU A 270 -20.08 9.28 34.00
C LEU A 270 -20.18 10.56 33.16
N SER A 271 -20.33 10.43 31.85
CA SER A 271 -20.50 11.54 30.90
C SER A 271 -21.02 11.04 29.55
N CYS A 272 -21.26 11.97 28.62
CA CYS A 272 -21.56 11.63 27.23
C CYS A 272 -20.39 10.92 26.53
N ALA A 273 -19.14 11.24 26.87
CA ALA A 273 -17.97 10.56 26.31
C ALA A 273 -17.86 9.12 26.84
N ASP A 274 -18.12 8.93 28.14
CA ASP A 274 -18.16 7.61 28.77
C ASP A 274 -19.30 6.74 28.22
N ALA A 275 -20.43 7.36 27.84
CA ALA A 275 -21.53 6.70 27.14
C ALA A 275 -21.13 6.20 25.74
N ILE A 276 -20.34 6.97 24.99
CA ILE A 276 -19.81 6.51 23.70
C ILE A 276 -18.86 5.31 23.91
N ALA A 277 -18.01 5.38 24.94
CA ALA A 277 -17.10 4.29 25.29
C ALA A 277 -17.86 2.98 25.59
N SER A 278 -18.95 3.04 26.36
CA SER A 278 -19.72 1.84 26.72
C SER A 278 -20.38 1.15 25.53
N VAL A 279 -20.72 1.90 24.47
CA VAL A 279 -21.29 1.32 23.24
C VAL A 279 -20.19 0.79 22.34
N LEU A 280 -19.02 1.44 22.29
CA LEU A 280 -17.85 0.96 21.54
C LEU A 280 -17.20 -0.31 22.11
N GLU A 281 -17.36 -0.57 23.41
CA GLU A 281 -16.86 -1.79 24.07
C GLU A 281 -17.62 -3.08 23.67
N LYS A 282 -18.78 -2.97 23.01
CA LYS A 282 -19.64 -4.10 22.62
C LYS A 282 -19.34 -4.62 21.21
#